data_AF-A0A1J7C2J1-F1
#
_entry.id   AF-A0A1J7C2J1-F1
#
_cell.length_a   1.000
_cell.length_b   1.000
_cell.length_c   1.000
_cell.angle_alpha   90.00
_cell.angle_beta   90.00
_cell.angle_gamma   90.00
#
_symmetry.space_group_name_H-M   'P 1'
#
loop_
_entity.id
_entity.type
_entity.pdbx_description
1 polymer ?
#
loop_
_entity_poly.entity_id
_entity_poly.type
_entity_poly.pdbx_seq_one_letter_code
_entity_poly.pdbx_strand_id
1 'polypeptide(L)' 'MSNENCPDVFEMADGNFAVIGREATGPLRGHLPSDAKLGPNERIVVVDRQVLLQAAMDMPRD' A
#
# COMPACT_ATOMS: atom_id res chain seq x y z
N MET A 1 8.21 -1.61 -27.02
CA MET A 1 7.04 -1.34 -26.16
C MET A 1 7.54 -1.32 -24.74
N SER A 2 7.82 -0.14 -24.23
CA SER A 2 8.20 0.03 -22.84
C SER A 2 6.96 -0.31 -22.02
N ASN A 3 7.02 -1.33 -21.16
CA ASN A 3 6.03 -1.49 -20.11
C ASN A 3 6.15 -0.25 -19.23
N GLU A 4 5.40 0.80 -19.53
CA GLU A 4 5.07 1.87 -18.59
C GLU A 4 4.13 1.29 -17.54
N ASN A 5 4.56 0.24 -16.83
CA ASN A 5 3.94 -0.11 -15.57
C ASN A 5 4.42 0.97 -14.62
N CYS A 6 3.66 2.07 -14.53
CA CYS A 6 3.72 2.94 -13.36
C CYS A 6 3.73 2.04 -12.12
N PRO A 7 4.71 2.19 -11.22
CA PRO A 7 4.87 1.26 -10.11
C PRO A 7 3.62 1.31 -9.21
N ASP A 8 3.20 0.14 -8.70
CA ASP A 8 2.05 0.01 -7.80
C ASP A 8 2.28 0.72 -6.45
N VAL A 9 3.53 1.11 -6.15
CA VAL A 9 3.95 1.91 -4.99
C VAL A 9 4.98 2.94 -5.44
N PHE A 10 4.82 4.20 -5.06
CA PHE A 10 5.81 5.25 -5.34
C PHE A 10 5.89 6.29 -4.22
N GLU A 11 7.10 6.83 -4.04
CA GLU A 11 7.38 7.90 -3.09
C GLU A 11 6.88 9.25 -3.62
N MET A 12 6.19 9.99 -2.76
CA MET A 12 5.66 11.33 -3.00
C MET A 12 6.70 12.38 -2.59
N ALA A 13 6.52 13.61 -3.08
CA ALA A 13 7.46 14.71 -2.82
C ALA A 13 7.62 15.07 -1.32
N ASP A 14 6.69 14.65 -0.47
CA ASP A 14 6.70 14.83 0.98
C ASP A 14 7.32 13.64 1.75
N GLY A 15 7.84 12.65 1.04
CA GLY A 15 8.43 11.43 1.61
C GLY A 15 7.40 10.36 2.00
N ASN A 16 6.10 10.59 1.78
CA ASN A 16 5.08 9.56 1.95
C ASN A 16 5.05 8.63 0.74
N PHE A 17 4.38 7.48 0.88
CA PHE A 17 4.20 6.54 -0.23
C PHE A 17 2.74 6.51 -0.65
N ALA A 18 2.51 6.67 -1.96
CA ALA A 18 1.23 6.35 -2.58
C ALA A 18 1.22 4.87 -2.98
N VAL A 19 0.09 4.21 -2.76
CA VAL A 19 -0.08 2.78 -3.02
C VAL A 19 -1.36 2.55 -3.82
N ILE A 20 -1.23 1.86 -4.96
CA ILE A 20 -2.35 1.45 -5.80
C ILE A 20 -2.74 0.03 -5.41
N GLY A 21 -4.01 -0.17 -5.08
CA GLY A 21 -4.53 -1.46 -4.66
C GLY A 21 -6.05 -1.52 -4.70
N ARG A 22 -6.60 -2.69 -4.36
CA ARG A 22 -8.05 -2.91 -4.29
C ARG A 22 -8.60 -2.42 -2.95
N GLU A 23 -9.53 -1.48 -2.98
CA GLU A 23 -10.28 -1.05 -1.79
C GLU A 23 -11.03 -2.24 -1.17
N ALA A 24 -10.91 -2.40 0.15
CA ALA A 24 -11.48 -3.53 0.88
C ALA A 24 -11.93 -3.17 2.30
N THR A 25 -12.27 -1.91 2.58
CA THR A 25 -12.65 -1.45 3.92
C THR A 25 -13.83 -2.24 4.46
N GLY A 26 -14.91 -2.41 3.69
CA GLY A 26 -16.11 -3.13 4.15
C GLY A 26 -15.79 -4.56 4.61
N PRO A 27 -15.23 -5.42 3.75
CA PRO A 27 -14.90 -6.81 4.09
C PRO A 27 -13.88 -6.97 5.22
N LEU A 28 -12.90 -6.07 5.34
CA LEU A 28 -11.78 -6.23 6.28
C LEU A 28 -11.97 -5.50 7.61
N ARG A 29 -12.96 -4.61 7.74
CA ARG A 29 -13.17 -3.83 8.97
C ARG A 29 -13.36 -4.70 10.22
N GLY A 30 -14.06 -5.83 10.08
CA GLY A 30 -14.26 -6.80 11.18
C GLY A 30 -13.09 -7.75 11.44
N HIS A 31 -12.05 -7.70 10.60
CA HIS A 31 -10.88 -8.58 10.67
C HIS A 31 -9.61 -7.82 11.11
N LEU A 32 -9.75 -6.55 11.47
CA LEU A 32 -8.63 -5.75 11.95
C LEU A 32 -8.10 -6.29 13.28
N PRO A 33 -6.78 -6.26 13.50
CA PRO A 33 -6.18 -6.50 14.82
C PRO A 33 -6.81 -5.62 15.89
N SER A 34 -6.81 -6.08 17.14
CA SER A 34 -7.48 -5.39 18.25
C SER A 34 -6.91 -3.99 18.56
N ASP A 35 -5.66 -3.74 18.19
CA ASP A 35 -4.95 -2.48 18.35
C ASP A 35 -5.00 -1.59 17.10
N ALA A 36 -5.50 -2.10 15.98
CA ALA A 36 -5.66 -1.34 14.75
C ALA A 36 -6.90 -0.44 14.81
N LYS A 37 -6.73 0.83 14.43
CA LYS A 37 -7.81 1.81 14.30
C LYS A 37 -7.87 2.29 12.86
N LEU A 38 -9.09 2.42 12.33
CA LEU A 38 -9.35 3.02 11.03
C LEU A 38 -9.97 4.41 11.24
N GLY A 39 -9.21 5.45 10.92
CA GLY A 39 -9.63 6.84 10.99
C GLY A 39 -10.72 7.20 9.96
N PRO A 40 -11.39 8.36 10.12
CA PRO A 40 -12.50 8.78 9.24
C PRO A 40 -12.13 8.83 7.75
N ASN A 41 -10.90 9.26 7.47
CA ASN A 41 -10.38 9.46 6.11
C ASN A 41 -9.46 8.34 5.65
N GLU A 42 -9.40 7.23 6.39
CA GLU A 42 -8.57 6.09 6.04
C GLU A 42 -9.42 5.01 5.37
N ARG A 43 -8.79 4.24 4.48
CA ARG A 43 -9.39 3.09 3.80
C ARG A 43 -8.42 1.93 3.85
N ILE A 44 -8.95 0.72 3.94
CA ILE A 44 -8.14 -0.49 3.82
C ILE A 44 -7.99 -0.78 2.33
N VAL A 45 -6.75 -0.87 1.86
CA VAL A 45 -6.41 -1.30 0.51
C VAL A 45 -5.64 -2.61 0.56
N VAL A 46 -5.97 -3.54 -0.34
CA VAL A 46 -5.24 -4.78 -0.54
C VAL A 46 -4.23 -4.57 -1.66
N VAL A 47 -2.98 -4.87 -1.36
CA VAL A 47 -1.83 -4.76 -2.27
C VAL A 47 -1.28 -6.16 -2.49
N ASP A 48 -0.85 -6.45 -3.71
CA ASP A 48 -0.24 -7.74 -4.00
C ASP A 48 1.07 -7.91 -3.24
N ARG A 49 1.27 -9.09 -2.65
CA ARG A 49 2.47 -9.40 -1.88
C ARG A 49 3.76 -9.16 -2.68
N GLN A 50 3.74 -9.45 -3.98
CA GLN A 50 4.90 -9.27 -4.86
C GLN A 50 5.30 -7.80 -4.98
N VAL A 51 4.33 -6.88 -5.03
CA VAL A 51 4.59 -5.43 -5.06
C VAL A 51 5.37 -5.00 -3.83
N LEU A 52 4.90 -5.37 -2.63
CA LEU A 52 5.57 -4.98 -1.39
C LEU A 52 6.97 -5.59 -1.25
N LEU A 53 7.18 -6.80 -1.77
CA LEU A 53 8.51 -7.42 -1.77
C LEU A 53 9.49 -6.72 -2.72
N GLN A 54 9.04 -6.32 -3.90
CA GLN A 54 9.87 -5.54 -4.83
C GLN A 54 10.19 -4.18 -4.22
N ALA A 55 9.19 -3.47 -3.69
CA ALA A 55 9.41 -2.19 -3.01
C ALA A 55 10.42 -2.32 -1.84
N ALA A 56 10.34 -3.38 -1.04
CA ALA A 56 11.27 -3.62 0.06
C ALA A 56 12.71 -3.99 -0.38
N MET A 57 12.93 -4.36 -1.63
CA MET A 57 14.28 -4.53 -2.20
C MET A 57 14.88 -3.19 -2.65
N ASP A 58 14.02 -2.27 -3.11
CA ASP A 58 14.44 -0.96 -3.60
C ASP A 58 14.60 0.09 -2.49
N MET A 59 14.00 -0.14 -1.31
CA MET A 59 14.16 0.74 -0.16
C MET A 59 15.59 0.66 0.42
N PRO A 60 16.22 1.80 0.75
CA PRO A 60 17.48 1.84 1.48
C PRO A 60 17.39 1.03 2.77
N ARG A 61 18.44 0.25 3.07
CA ARG A 61 18.61 -0.42 4.36
C ARG A 61 19.78 0.23 5.07
N ASP A 62 19.52 0.75 6.26
CA ASP A 62 20.56 1.17 7.21
C ASP A 62 21.34 -0.06 7.73
#